data_AF-A0A365PXH0-F1
#
_entry.id   AF-A0A365PXH0-F1
#
_cell.length_a   1.000
_cell.length_b   1.000
_cell.length_c   1.000
_cell.angle_alpha   90.00
_cell.angle_beta   90.00
_cell.angle_gamma   90.00
#
_symmetry.space_group_name_H-M   'P 1'
#
loop_
_entity.id
_entity.type
_entity.pdbx_description
1 polymer ?
#
loop_
_entity_poly.entity_id
_entity_poly.type
_entity_poly.pdbx_seq_one_letter_code
_entity_poly.pdbx_strand_id
1 'polypeptide(L)'
;MSHAWSPTSWRTKPIQQQPVYPDAEHLKRVEGTLASLPPLVFAGEARELRRQFAEVTEGRAFLLQGGDCAESFAEFSAPKIRDTFKVLLQMAIVMTFAAGCPVVKVGRMAGQFAKPRSSGDETIDGVTLPAYRGDIVNGIGFDEKSRVPAPERLLQAYHQSTSSLNLLRAFAQGGFADLHQVHQWNLDFIANSQMAEKYHQLGARIDQALRFMRACGMDNAPQLRETSFFTAHEALLLNYEQAFVRQDSLSGGWYDCSAHMLWIGDRTRQLDGAHVEFLRGVGNPIGVKVGPSMASDELIRLLDILNPENDPGRLNLIVRMGADKVEEGLPRLIQAVQQEGRQVLWSSDPMHGNTMKASSGYKTRDFAKVLAEVRQFFDVHRAEGSYPGGIHIEMTGQNVTECIGGSRPITEDGLSDRYHTHCDPRLNADQSLEMAFMIAETLKQVRPS
;
A
#
# COMPACT_ATOMS: atom_id res chain seq x y z
N MET A 1 -32.63 0.33 12.10
CA MET A 1 -31.87 -0.77 12.72
C MET A 1 -30.83 -1.21 11.71
N SER A 2 -29.54 -1.15 12.03
CA SER A 2 -28.49 -1.67 11.15
C SER A 2 -28.67 -3.18 10.99
N HIS A 3 -28.74 -3.68 9.75
CA HIS A 3 -28.74 -5.12 9.50
C HIS A 3 -27.49 -5.77 10.11
N ALA A 4 -27.66 -6.96 10.69
CA ALA A 4 -26.55 -7.73 11.25
C ALA A 4 -25.49 -7.98 10.15
N TRP A 5 -24.23 -7.73 10.46
CA TRP A 5 -23.15 -7.97 9.52
C TRP A 5 -22.91 -9.48 9.35
N SER A 6 -22.58 -9.87 8.12
CA SER A 6 -22.06 -11.20 7.80
C SER A 6 -21.03 -11.08 6.68
N PRO A 7 -20.19 -12.10 6.46
CA PRO A 7 -19.26 -12.11 5.32
C PRO A 7 -19.93 -11.95 3.95
N THR A 8 -21.24 -12.21 3.85
CA THR A 8 -22.03 -12.12 2.60
C THR A 8 -22.93 -10.88 2.53
N SER A 9 -23.02 -10.09 3.59
CA SER A 9 -23.92 -8.92 3.69
C SER A 9 -23.72 -7.90 2.56
N TRP A 10 -22.47 -7.74 2.09
CA TRP A 10 -22.10 -6.89 0.96
C TRP A 10 -22.84 -7.22 -0.34
N ARG A 11 -23.25 -8.47 -0.56
CA ARG A 11 -23.92 -8.91 -1.80
C ARG A 11 -25.29 -8.27 -2.02
N THR A 12 -25.87 -7.70 -0.95
CA THR A 12 -27.15 -6.99 -0.99
C THR A 12 -27.00 -5.49 -1.21
N LYS A 13 -25.77 -4.98 -1.29
CA LYS A 13 -25.46 -3.55 -1.45
C LYS A 13 -25.16 -3.22 -2.92
N PRO A 14 -25.36 -1.96 -3.35
CA PRO A 14 -24.81 -1.46 -4.60
C PRO A 14 -23.30 -1.68 -4.64
N ILE A 15 -22.78 -2.16 -5.78
CA ILE A 15 -21.36 -2.46 -5.93
C ILE A 15 -20.82 -1.89 -7.23
N GLN A 16 -19.59 -1.39 -7.17
CA GLN A 16 -18.85 -0.85 -8.31
C GLN A 16 -17.67 -1.76 -8.67
N GLN A 17 -17.13 -1.59 -9.88
CA GLN A 17 -15.85 -2.17 -10.32
C GLN A 17 -15.76 -3.71 -10.40
N GLN A 18 -16.85 -4.45 -10.21
CA GLN A 18 -16.82 -5.91 -10.34
C GLN A 18 -16.77 -6.37 -11.79
N PRO A 19 -16.09 -7.49 -12.09
CA PRO A 19 -16.24 -8.17 -13.36
C PRO A 19 -17.61 -8.82 -13.50
N VAL A 20 -18.03 -9.04 -14.75
CA VAL A 20 -19.15 -9.90 -15.09
C VAL A 20 -18.59 -11.25 -15.51
N TYR A 21 -18.64 -12.23 -14.61
CA TYR A 21 -18.23 -13.60 -14.93
C TYR A 21 -19.30 -14.29 -15.79
N PRO A 22 -18.91 -15.05 -16.83
CA PRO A 22 -19.86 -15.66 -17.76
C PRO A 22 -20.65 -16.84 -17.15
N ASP A 23 -20.10 -17.51 -16.14
CA ASP A 23 -20.73 -18.65 -15.45
C ASP A 23 -20.70 -18.42 -13.92
N ALA A 24 -21.87 -18.15 -13.35
CA ALA A 24 -22.04 -17.89 -11.92
C ALA A 24 -21.86 -19.16 -11.06
N GLU A 25 -22.22 -20.35 -11.58
CA GLU A 25 -22.02 -21.61 -10.86
C GLU A 25 -20.54 -22.00 -10.87
N HIS A 26 -19.80 -21.70 -11.95
CA HIS A 26 -18.34 -21.85 -11.96
C HIS A 26 -17.68 -20.95 -10.93
N LEU A 27 -18.05 -19.67 -10.89
CA LEU A 27 -17.55 -18.74 -9.86
C LEU A 27 -17.81 -19.27 -8.45
N LYS A 28 -19.04 -19.73 -8.16
CA LYS A 28 -19.41 -20.27 -6.86
C LYS A 28 -18.60 -21.51 -6.47
N ARG A 29 -18.28 -22.40 -7.42
CA ARG A 29 -17.39 -23.55 -7.17
C ARG A 29 -15.99 -23.09 -6.75
N VAL A 30 -15.43 -22.12 -7.46
CA VAL A 30 -14.10 -21.57 -7.13
C VAL A 30 -14.10 -20.86 -5.77
N GLU A 31 -15.13 -20.06 -5.47
CA GLU A 31 -15.31 -19.45 -4.15
C GLU A 31 -15.35 -20.51 -3.03
N GLY A 32 -16.07 -21.62 -3.26
CA GLY A 32 -16.13 -22.75 -2.33
C GLY A 32 -14.77 -23.43 -2.12
N THR A 33 -13.96 -23.55 -3.18
CA THR A 33 -12.58 -24.04 -3.07
C THR A 33 -11.72 -23.09 -2.25
N LEU A 34 -11.72 -21.78 -2.55
CA LEU A 34 -10.92 -20.80 -1.80
C LEU A 34 -11.27 -20.76 -0.31
N ALA A 35 -12.56 -20.86 0.02
CA ALA A 35 -13.04 -20.84 1.39
C ALA A 35 -12.51 -22.01 2.25
N SER A 36 -12.16 -23.15 1.62
CA SER A 36 -11.59 -24.31 2.32
C SER A 36 -10.06 -24.27 2.44
N LEU A 37 -9.39 -23.37 1.71
CA LEU A 37 -7.94 -23.22 1.76
C LEU A 37 -7.50 -22.47 3.04
N PRO A 38 -6.23 -22.64 3.48
CA PRO A 38 -5.67 -21.86 4.57
C PRO A 38 -5.71 -20.34 4.33
N PRO A 39 -5.80 -19.51 5.39
CA PRO A 39 -5.62 -18.06 5.29
C PRO A 39 -4.17 -17.69 4.94
N LEU A 40 -3.96 -16.45 4.45
CA LEU A 40 -2.63 -15.87 4.26
C LEU A 40 -2.04 -15.38 5.58
N VAL A 41 -2.88 -14.82 6.45
CA VAL A 41 -2.47 -14.19 7.71
C VAL A 41 -3.27 -14.72 8.89
N PHE A 42 -2.65 -14.71 10.07
CA PHE A 42 -3.34 -15.01 11.31
C PHE A 42 -3.98 -13.75 11.90
N ALA A 43 -5.19 -13.87 12.47
CA ALA A 43 -5.92 -12.74 13.05
C ALA A 43 -5.14 -11.99 14.14
N GLY A 44 -4.28 -12.67 14.91
CA GLY A 44 -3.40 -12.03 15.87
C GLY A 44 -2.38 -11.08 15.25
N GLU A 45 -1.92 -11.35 14.02
CA GLU A 45 -0.99 -10.47 13.29
C GLU A 45 -1.70 -9.18 12.83
N ALA A 46 -2.96 -9.28 12.41
CA ALA A 46 -3.77 -8.10 12.10
C ALA A 46 -4.02 -7.23 13.35
N ARG A 47 -4.23 -7.84 14.52
CA ARG A 47 -4.31 -7.10 15.79
C ARG A 47 -3.00 -6.42 16.17
N GLU A 48 -1.87 -7.08 15.96
CA GLU A 48 -0.56 -6.47 16.18
C GLU A 48 -0.33 -5.28 15.24
N LEU A 49 -0.71 -5.38 13.96
CA LEU A 49 -0.68 -4.23 13.05
C LEU A 49 -1.60 -3.10 13.53
N ARG A 50 -2.81 -3.41 14.01
CA ARG A 50 -3.74 -2.43 14.59
C ARG A 50 -3.12 -1.71 15.80
N ARG A 51 -2.44 -2.45 16.68
CA ARG A 51 -1.68 -1.86 17.79
C ARG A 51 -0.58 -0.92 17.29
N GLN A 52 0.17 -1.31 16.25
CA GLN A 52 1.19 -0.45 15.66
C GLN A 52 0.59 0.78 14.96
N PHE A 53 -0.60 0.68 14.36
CA PHE A 53 -1.31 1.84 13.80
C PHE A 53 -1.71 2.83 14.90
N ALA A 54 -2.11 2.37 16.09
CA ALA A 54 -2.40 3.25 17.22
C ALA A 54 -1.15 4.08 17.61
N GLU A 55 0.03 3.46 17.63
CA GLU A 55 1.30 4.17 17.86
C GLU A 55 1.56 5.26 16.81
N VAL A 56 1.17 5.02 15.56
CA VAL A 56 1.30 6.03 14.48
C VAL A 56 0.30 7.16 14.69
N THR A 57 -0.97 6.84 14.93
CA THR A 57 -2.04 7.82 15.18
C THR A 57 -1.69 8.74 16.36
N GLU A 58 -1.05 8.19 17.39
CA GLU A 58 -0.62 8.92 18.59
C GLU A 58 0.75 9.62 18.43
N GLY A 59 1.31 9.68 17.22
CA GLY A 59 2.52 10.42 16.92
C GLY A 59 3.84 9.76 17.35
N ARG A 60 3.80 8.49 17.78
CA ARG A 60 4.97 7.76 18.29
C ARG A 60 5.70 6.97 17.21
N ALA A 61 5.03 6.60 16.12
CA ALA A 61 5.58 5.85 14.98
C ALA A 61 5.19 6.49 13.63
N PHE A 62 5.74 5.99 12.53
CA PHE A 62 5.40 6.41 11.17
C PHE A 62 5.08 5.19 10.29
N LEU A 63 4.08 5.30 9.42
CA LEU A 63 3.70 4.25 8.48
C LEU A 63 4.45 4.39 7.14
N LEU A 64 5.13 3.33 6.72
CA LEU A 64 5.63 3.14 5.36
C LEU A 64 4.84 2.03 4.67
N GLN A 65 3.99 2.42 3.73
CA GLN A 65 3.24 1.50 2.88
C GLN A 65 3.75 1.60 1.43
N GLY A 66 4.18 0.49 0.83
CA GLY A 66 4.81 0.53 -0.50
C GLY A 66 4.85 -0.80 -1.23
N GLY A 67 4.87 -0.78 -2.56
CA GLY A 67 5.01 -1.96 -3.42
C GLY A 67 4.44 -1.73 -4.82
N ASP A 68 4.08 -2.80 -5.51
CA ASP A 68 3.57 -2.73 -6.87
C ASP A 68 2.24 -1.95 -6.96
N CYS A 69 2.00 -1.36 -8.14
CA CYS A 69 0.68 -0.82 -8.48
C CYS A 69 -0.35 -1.95 -8.58
N ALA A 70 -0.02 -2.97 -9.39
CA ALA A 70 -0.69 -4.25 -9.44
C ALA A 70 0.37 -5.36 -9.65
N GLU A 71 0.27 -6.44 -8.89
CA GLU A 71 1.06 -7.64 -9.08
C GLU A 71 0.58 -8.38 -10.36
N SER A 72 1.51 -9.06 -11.03
CA SER A 72 1.24 -9.84 -12.24
C SER A 72 1.69 -11.28 -12.09
N PHE A 73 0.97 -12.19 -12.73
CA PHE A 73 1.32 -13.61 -12.84
C PHE A 73 2.55 -13.83 -13.73
N ALA A 74 2.78 -12.95 -14.72
CA ALA A 74 3.95 -13.04 -15.59
C ALA A 74 5.24 -12.59 -14.89
N GLU A 75 5.13 -11.67 -13.94
CA GLU A 75 6.27 -11.14 -13.18
C GLU A 75 6.43 -11.82 -11.81
N PHE A 76 6.11 -13.10 -11.71
CA PHE A 76 6.21 -13.84 -10.45
C PHE A 76 7.60 -14.46 -10.27
N SER A 77 8.45 -13.79 -9.49
CA SER A 77 9.80 -14.29 -9.22
C SER A 77 10.33 -13.86 -7.85
N ALA A 78 11.17 -14.72 -7.26
CA ALA A 78 11.84 -14.43 -5.99
C ALA A 78 12.72 -13.15 -6.06
N PRO A 79 13.50 -12.88 -7.13
CA PRO A 79 14.25 -11.64 -7.25
C PRO A 79 13.37 -10.39 -7.20
N LYS A 80 12.24 -10.36 -7.92
CA LYS A 80 11.32 -9.21 -7.88
C LYS A 80 10.82 -8.94 -6.45
N ILE A 81 10.35 -9.98 -5.77
CA ILE A 81 9.85 -9.88 -4.39
C ILE A 81 10.96 -9.38 -3.46
N ARG A 82 12.14 -9.98 -3.56
CA ARG A 82 13.33 -9.62 -2.76
C ARG A 82 13.73 -8.16 -2.97
N ASP A 83 13.81 -7.71 -4.22
CA ASP A 83 14.35 -6.39 -4.54
C ASP A 83 13.37 -5.28 -4.15
N THR A 84 12.05 -5.50 -4.31
CA THR A 84 11.03 -4.59 -3.75
C THR A 84 11.08 -4.57 -2.22
N PHE A 85 11.27 -5.72 -1.57
CA PHE A 85 11.45 -5.80 -0.12
C PHE A 85 12.70 -5.05 0.35
N LYS A 86 13.84 -5.17 -0.36
CA LYS A 86 15.06 -4.41 -0.09
C LYS A 86 14.80 -2.91 -0.08
N VAL A 87 14.16 -2.37 -1.12
CA VAL A 87 13.90 -0.93 -1.19
C VAL A 87 12.99 -0.48 -0.03
N LEU A 88 11.98 -1.28 0.36
CA LEU A 88 11.16 -0.94 1.52
C LEU A 88 11.98 -0.90 2.82
N LEU A 89 12.90 -1.85 3.02
CA LEU A 89 13.82 -1.84 4.17
C LEU A 89 14.79 -0.65 4.15
N GLN A 90 15.33 -0.31 2.98
CA GLN A 90 16.21 0.86 2.81
C GLN A 90 15.48 2.15 3.20
N MET A 91 14.27 2.35 2.71
CA MET A 91 13.45 3.51 3.07
C MET A 91 13.15 3.53 4.57
N ALA A 92 12.74 2.37 5.13
CA ALA A 92 12.42 2.25 6.54
C ALA A 92 13.61 2.60 7.44
N ILE A 93 14.82 2.10 7.14
CA ILE A 93 15.99 2.35 7.97
C ILE A 93 16.48 3.80 7.87
N VAL A 94 16.36 4.44 6.69
CA VAL A 94 16.63 5.87 6.52
C VAL A 94 15.74 6.68 7.46
N MET A 95 14.42 6.46 7.43
CA MET A 95 13.48 7.17 8.30
C MET A 95 13.71 6.83 9.78
N THR A 96 13.96 5.56 10.11
CA THR A 96 14.17 5.14 11.50
C THR A 96 15.40 5.78 12.11
N PHE A 97 16.54 5.73 11.42
CA PHE A 97 17.81 6.21 11.96
C PHE A 97 17.92 7.74 11.90
N ALA A 98 17.49 8.38 10.81
CA ALA A 98 17.66 9.82 10.67
C ALA A 98 16.60 10.64 11.43
N ALA A 99 15.40 10.10 11.66
CA ALA A 99 14.34 10.77 12.41
C ALA A 99 14.09 10.19 13.82
N GLY A 100 14.78 9.12 14.23
CA GLY A 100 14.57 8.49 15.54
C GLY A 100 13.15 7.95 15.73
N CYS A 101 12.53 7.48 14.65
CA CYS A 101 11.10 7.17 14.56
C CYS A 101 10.88 5.68 14.25
N PRO A 102 10.15 4.91 15.06
CA PRO A 102 9.70 3.58 14.68
C PRO A 102 8.90 3.61 13.37
N VAL A 103 9.27 2.77 12.39
CA VAL A 103 8.56 2.68 11.11
C VAL A 103 7.77 1.39 11.02
N VAL A 104 6.46 1.48 10.84
CA VAL A 104 5.55 0.36 10.55
C VAL A 104 5.62 0.06 9.06
N LYS A 105 5.99 -1.17 8.68
CA LYS A 105 6.27 -1.54 7.29
C LYS A 105 5.15 -2.39 6.71
N VAL A 106 4.49 -1.89 5.67
CA VAL A 106 3.36 -2.56 5.01
C VAL A 106 3.61 -2.68 3.51
N GLY A 107 3.76 -3.90 3.01
CA GLY A 107 3.94 -4.19 1.60
C GLY A 107 2.61 -4.18 0.84
N ARG A 108 2.56 -3.48 -0.31
CA ARG A 108 1.55 -3.72 -1.37
C ARG A 108 1.93 -4.98 -2.15
N MET A 109 1.84 -6.13 -1.48
CA MET A 109 2.40 -7.40 -1.93
C MET A 109 1.53 -8.56 -1.44
N ALA A 110 1.60 -9.68 -2.16
CA ALA A 110 0.88 -10.92 -1.84
C ALA A 110 -0.65 -10.78 -1.83
N GLY A 111 -1.21 -10.03 -2.78
CA GLY A 111 -2.67 -9.89 -2.93
C GLY A 111 -3.11 -8.72 -3.82
N GLN A 112 -2.20 -7.83 -4.21
CA GLN A 112 -2.51 -6.60 -4.94
C GLN A 112 -2.67 -6.86 -6.44
N PHE A 113 -3.57 -7.77 -6.83
CA PHE A 113 -3.78 -8.14 -8.23
C PHE A 113 -4.91 -7.36 -8.90
N ALA A 114 -5.97 -7.02 -8.16
CA ALA A 114 -7.15 -6.37 -8.72
C ALA A 114 -6.89 -4.88 -8.97
N LYS A 115 -7.43 -4.35 -10.07
CA LYS A 115 -7.30 -2.93 -10.42
C LYS A 115 -8.64 -2.29 -10.79
N PRO A 116 -9.03 -1.17 -10.16
CA PRO A 116 -10.21 -0.42 -10.59
C PRO A 116 -9.93 0.32 -11.90
N ARG A 117 -10.96 0.50 -12.73
CA ARG A 117 -10.86 1.13 -14.05
C ARG A 117 -11.84 2.29 -14.19
N SER A 118 -11.42 3.33 -14.91
CA SER A 118 -12.27 4.49 -15.20
C SER A 118 -13.39 4.15 -16.21
N SER A 119 -13.14 3.23 -17.14
CA SER A 119 -14.16 2.65 -18.03
C SER A 119 -14.24 1.14 -17.82
N GLY A 120 -15.41 0.56 -18.08
CA GLY A 120 -15.63 -0.89 -18.07
C GLY A 120 -15.06 -1.60 -19.30
N ASP A 121 -14.81 -0.85 -20.37
CA ASP A 121 -14.31 -1.30 -21.66
C ASP A 121 -13.04 -0.54 -22.08
N GLU A 122 -12.39 -1.05 -23.12
CA GLU A 122 -11.24 -0.46 -23.78
C GLU A 122 -11.40 -0.61 -25.29
N THR A 123 -11.17 0.47 -26.03
CA THR A 123 -11.26 0.50 -27.49
C THR A 123 -9.89 0.77 -28.11
N ILE A 124 -9.42 -0.13 -28.98
CA ILE A 124 -8.17 0.01 -29.73
C ILE A 124 -8.47 -0.32 -31.19
N ASP A 125 -8.08 0.56 -32.11
CA ASP A 125 -8.26 0.41 -33.57
C ASP A 125 -9.68 -0.02 -33.99
N GLY A 126 -10.69 0.55 -33.34
CA GLY A 126 -12.11 0.29 -33.63
C GLY A 126 -12.71 -0.97 -32.99
N VAL A 127 -11.90 -1.80 -32.33
CA VAL A 127 -12.37 -2.98 -31.59
C VAL A 127 -12.57 -2.61 -30.13
N THR A 128 -13.70 -3.00 -29.52
CA THR A 128 -14.03 -2.75 -28.11
C THR A 128 -14.09 -4.06 -27.33
N LEU A 129 -13.33 -4.15 -26.25
CA LEU A 129 -13.28 -5.33 -25.36
C LEU A 129 -13.44 -4.90 -23.90
N PRO A 130 -13.79 -5.83 -22.98
CA PRO A 130 -13.76 -5.56 -21.55
C PRO A 130 -12.38 -5.04 -21.11
N ALA A 131 -12.38 -4.09 -20.18
CA ALA A 131 -11.13 -3.55 -19.64
C ALA A 131 -10.35 -4.65 -18.89
N TYR A 132 -9.02 -4.61 -19.00
CA TYR A 132 -8.15 -5.36 -18.09
C TYR A 132 -8.35 -4.88 -16.64
N ARG A 133 -8.72 -5.78 -15.73
CA ARG A 133 -9.03 -5.47 -14.32
C ARG A 133 -8.02 -6.07 -13.35
N GLY A 134 -6.84 -6.44 -13.85
CA GLY A 134 -5.82 -7.14 -13.08
C GLY A 134 -5.87 -8.65 -13.27
N ASP A 135 -4.74 -9.31 -13.02
CA ASP A 135 -4.53 -10.72 -13.38
C ASP A 135 -5.46 -11.68 -12.63
N ILE A 136 -5.99 -11.27 -11.47
CA ILE A 136 -7.01 -12.01 -10.70
C ILE A 136 -8.38 -12.07 -11.40
N VAL A 137 -8.64 -11.18 -12.37
CA VAL A 137 -9.89 -11.13 -13.14
C VAL A 137 -9.72 -11.69 -14.54
N ASN A 138 -8.84 -11.08 -15.34
CA ASN A 138 -8.65 -11.38 -16.76
C ASN A 138 -7.21 -11.14 -17.19
N GLY A 139 -6.87 -11.50 -18.43
CA GLY A 139 -5.54 -11.31 -19.01
C GLY A 139 -5.37 -9.94 -19.64
N ILE A 140 -4.11 -9.50 -19.75
CA ILE A 140 -3.76 -8.19 -20.29
C ILE A 140 -3.96 -8.08 -21.81
N GLY A 141 -3.78 -9.18 -22.55
CA GLY A 141 -3.87 -9.21 -24.01
C GLY A 141 -5.15 -8.56 -24.53
N PHE A 142 -5.05 -7.75 -25.59
CA PHE A 142 -6.20 -7.11 -26.21
C PHE A 142 -6.85 -8.06 -27.22
N ASP A 143 -7.41 -9.15 -26.69
CA ASP A 143 -8.14 -10.17 -27.44
C ASP A 143 -9.30 -10.71 -26.59
N GLU A 144 -10.34 -11.22 -27.26
CA GLU A 144 -11.57 -11.67 -26.60
C GLU A 144 -11.29 -12.72 -25.52
N LYS A 145 -10.45 -13.72 -25.83
CA LYS A 145 -10.12 -14.81 -24.91
C LYS A 145 -9.41 -14.30 -23.66
N SER A 146 -8.46 -13.38 -23.80
CA SER A 146 -7.76 -12.76 -22.68
C SER A 146 -8.68 -11.92 -21.82
N ARG A 147 -9.63 -11.18 -22.40
CA ARG A 147 -10.44 -10.18 -21.68
C ARG A 147 -11.65 -10.75 -20.96
N VAL A 148 -12.11 -11.96 -21.29
CA VAL A 148 -13.18 -12.64 -20.55
C VAL A 148 -12.73 -12.92 -19.10
N PRO A 149 -13.49 -12.48 -18.08
CA PRO A 149 -13.20 -12.81 -16.68
C PRO A 149 -13.22 -14.33 -16.43
N ALA A 150 -12.18 -14.85 -15.79
CA ALA A 150 -12.01 -16.28 -15.54
C ALA A 150 -11.91 -16.57 -14.03
N PRO A 151 -12.89 -17.28 -13.41
CA PRO A 151 -12.88 -17.55 -11.97
C PRO A 151 -11.62 -18.26 -11.48
N GLU A 152 -11.02 -19.15 -12.28
CA GLU A 152 -9.79 -19.88 -11.93
C GLU A 152 -8.60 -18.95 -11.59
N ARG A 153 -8.60 -17.71 -12.08
CA ARG A 153 -7.58 -16.71 -11.75
C ARG A 153 -7.59 -16.33 -10.26
N LEU A 154 -8.72 -16.51 -9.57
CA LEU A 154 -8.81 -16.34 -8.11
C LEU A 154 -7.89 -17.34 -7.38
N LEU A 155 -7.86 -18.61 -7.81
CA LEU A 155 -6.99 -19.65 -7.25
C LEU A 155 -5.53 -19.37 -7.58
N GLN A 156 -5.24 -18.95 -8.81
CA GLN A 156 -3.89 -18.58 -9.21
C GLN A 156 -3.35 -17.40 -8.38
N ALA A 157 -4.17 -16.37 -8.15
CA ALA A 157 -3.81 -15.24 -7.28
C ALA A 157 -3.53 -15.70 -5.85
N TYR A 158 -4.32 -16.62 -5.30
CA TYR A 158 -4.07 -17.20 -3.98
C TYR A 158 -2.72 -17.95 -3.90
N HIS A 159 -2.41 -18.80 -4.88
CA HIS A 159 -1.15 -19.56 -4.90
C HIS A 159 0.08 -18.66 -5.04
N GLN A 160 -0.03 -17.58 -5.83
CA GLN A 160 1.03 -16.57 -5.92
C GLN A 160 1.15 -15.76 -4.62
N SER A 161 0.02 -15.40 -3.98
CA SER A 161 -0.01 -14.68 -2.71
C SER A 161 0.67 -15.47 -1.60
N THR A 162 0.31 -16.75 -1.43
CA THR A 162 0.89 -17.63 -0.40
C THR A 162 2.39 -17.79 -0.58
N SER A 163 2.84 -18.03 -1.82
CA SER A 163 4.26 -18.18 -2.14
C SER A 163 5.04 -16.90 -1.88
N SER A 164 4.47 -15.74 -2.23
CA SER A 164 5.09 -14.44 -2.04
C SER A 164 5.20 -14.08 -0.57
N LEU A 165 4.11 -14.26 0.21
CA LEU A 165 4.11 -13.99 1.65
C LEU A 165 5.03 -14.94 2.41
N ASN A 166 5.07 -16.22 2.04
CA ASN A 166 6.02 -17.17 2.64
C ASN A 166 7.47 -16.70 2.47
N LEU A 167 7.84 -16.26 1.26
CA LEU A 167 9.17 -15.74 1.00
C LEU A 167 9.45 -14.43 1.77
N LEU A 168 8.47 -13.52 1.84
CA LEU A 168 8.58 -12.28 2.61
C LEU A 168 8.78 -12.55 4.11
N ARG A 169 8.05 -13.51 4.69
CA ARG A 169 8.23 -13.95 6.07
C ARG A 169 9.64 -14.50 6.30
N ALA A 170 10.14 -15.33 5.37
CA ALA A 170 11.50 -15.85 5.43
C ALA A 170 12.55 -14.73 5.38
N PHE A 171 12.37 -13.69 4.57
CA PHE A 171 13.28 -12.53 4.57
C PHE A 171 13.18 -11.70 5.85
N ALA A 172 11.97 -11.43 6.32
CA ALA A 172 11.72 -10.57 7.48
C ALA A 172 12.24 -11.16 8.81
N GLN A 173 12.25 -12.49 8.93
CA GLN A 173 12.58 -13.21 10.17
C GLN A 173 13.85 -14.08 10.06
N GLY A 174 14.24 -14.48 8.85
CA GLY A 174 15.37 -15.38 8.60
C GLY A 174 16.74 -14.71 8.45
N GLY A 175 16.88 -13.46 8.90
CA GLY A 175 18.14 -12.71 8.92
C GLY A 175 18.43 -11.84 7.69
N PHE A 176 17.57 -11.81 6.68
CA PHE A 176 17.75 -10.89 5.54
C PHE A 176 17.48 -9.43 5.96
N ALA A 177 16.56 -9.22 6.91
CA ALA A 177 16.24 -7.91 7.49
C ALA A 177 17.16 -7.51 8.68
N ASP A 178 18.25 -8.24 8.91
CA ASP A 178 19.23 -7.92 9.95
C ASP A 178 19.93 -6.58 9.65
N LEU A 179 20.00 -5.69 10.63
CA LEU A 179 20.63 -4.37 10.49
C LEU A 179 22.12 -4.45 10.13
N HIS A 180 22.80 -5.57 10.44
CA HIS A 180 24.18 -5.80 9.99
C HIS A 180 24.28 -5.99 8.46
N GLN A 181 23.16 -6.27 7.79
CA GLN A 181 23.08 -6.45 6.34
C GLN A 181 22.67 -5.16 5.61
N VAL A 182 22.62 -4.00 6.29
CA VAL A 182 22.13 -2.73 5.72
C VAL A 182 22.80 -2.35 4.40
N HIS A 183 24.09 -2.67 4.24
CA HIS A 183 24.84 -2.44 3.00
C HIS A 183 24.44 -3.38 1.86
N GLN A 184 24.02 -4.61 2.17
CA GLN A 184 23.59 -5.60 1.17
C GLN A 184 22.22 -5.30 0.58
N TRP A 185 21.45 -4.41 1.20
CA TRP A 185 20.19 -3.94 0.64
C TRP A 185 20.40 -2.94 -0.49
N ASN A 186 21.60 -2.37 -0.63
CA ASN A 186 21.90 -1.50 -1.76
C ASN A 186 21.83 -2.30 -3.06
N LEU A 187 21.06 -1.82 -4.03
CA LEU A 187 20.93 -2.45 -5.33
C LEU A 187 22.09 -1.99 -6.22
N ASP A 188 22.69 -2.90 -6.96
CA ASP A 188 23.92 -2.65 -7.73
C ASP A 188 23.80 -1.47 -8.71
N PHE A 189 22.59 -1.22 -9.24
CA PHE A 189 22.35 -0.11 -10.17
C PHE A 189 22.22 1.27 -9.50
N ILE A 190 22.04 1.31 -8.17
CA ILE A 190 22.09 2.55 -7.39
C ILE A 190 23.54 3.01 -7.21
N ALA A 191 24.53 2.12 -7.40
CA ALA A 191 25.94 2.47 -7.32
C ALA A 191 26.28 3.68 -8.21
N ASN A 192 27.14 4.57 -7.72
CA ASN A 192 27.55 5.82 -8.38
C ASN A 192 26.43 6.87 -8.51
N SER A 193 25.56 7.01 -7.51
CA SER A 193 24.62 8.15 -7.39
C SER A 193 24.90 8.97 -6.12
N GLN A 194 24.46 10.24 -6.10
CA GLN A 194 24.55 11.06 -4.87
C GLN A 194 23.72 10.44 -3.73
N MET A 195 22.62 9.76 -4.05
CA MET A 195 21.80 9.06 -3.06
C MET A 195 22.51 7.82 -2.50
N ALA A 196 23.29 7.11 -3.33
CA ALA A 196 24.12 6.01 -2.88
C ALA A 196 25.15 6.47 -1.84
N GLU A 197 25.81 7.60 -2.08
CA GLU A 197 26.78 8.17 -1.13
C GLU A 197 26.11 8.53 0.21
N LYS A 198 24.95 9.21 0.17
CA LYS A 198 24.17 9.51 1.39
C LYS A 198 23.79 8.23 2.14
N TYR A 199 23.39 7.18 1.43
CA TYR A 199 23.02 5.90 2.02
C TYR A 199 24.23 5.16 2.60
N HIS A 200 25.38 5.18 1.93
CA HIS A 200 26.62 4.61 2.45
C HIS A 200 27.07 5.30 3.76
N GLN A 201 26.98 6.63 3.83
CA GLN A 201 27.28 7.38 5.05
C GLN A 201 26.31 7.03 6.18
N LEU A 202 25.02 6.85 5.87
CA LEU A 202 24.04 6.37 6.84
C LEU A 202 24.38 4.96 7.34
N GLY A 203 24.70 4.03 6.44
CA GLY A 203 25.11 2.67 6.77
C GLY A 203 26.32 2.64 7.71
N ALA A 204 27.35 3.45 7.43
CA ALA A 204 28.52 3.56 8.31
C ALA A 204 28.17 4.06 9.73
N ARG A 205 27.19 4.97 9.85
CA ARG A 205 26.70 5.45 11.15
C ARG A 205 25.89 4.36 11.89
N ILE A 206 25.12 3.55 11.16
CA ILE A 206 24.41 2.39 11.73
C ILE A 206 25.42 1.37 12.27
N ASP A 207 26.47 1.05 11.50
CA ASP A 207 27.54 0.14 11.96
C ASP A 207 28.23 0.65 13.22
N GLN A 208 28.43 1.97 13.33
CA GLN A 208 28.98 2.58 14.54
C GLN A 208 28.03 2.44 15.73
N ALA A 209 26.72 2.66 15.53
CA ALA A 209 25.72 2.50 16.57
C ALA A 209 25.61 1.04 17.04
N LEU A 210 25.61 0.07 16.12
CA LEU A 210 25.59 -1.36 16.45
C LEU A 210 26.86 -1.77 17.23
N ARG A 211 28.04 -1.29 16.83
CA ARG A 211 29.28 -1.51 17.58
C ARG A 211 29.23 -0.91 18.98
N PHE A 212 28.64 0.28 19.13
CA PHE A 212 28.43 0.90 20.43
C PHE A 212 27.48 0.07 21.31
N MET A 213 26.33 -0.37 20.78
CA MET A 213 25.39 -1.25 21.49
C MET A 213 26.08 -2.54 21.95
N ARG A 214 26.88 -3.17 21.09
CA ARG A 214 27.69 -4.35 21.43
C ARG A 214 28.67 -4.04 22.57
N ALA A 215 29.39 -2.92 22.51
CA ALA A 215 30.31 -2.50 23.56
C ALA A 215 29.61 -2.24 24.91
N CYS A 216 28.33 -1.85 24.89
CA CYS A 216 27.47 -1.72 26.07
C CYS A 216 26.83 -3.04 26.54
N GLY A 217 27.11 -4.18 25.89
CA GLY A 217 26.53 -5.49 26.23
C GLY A 217 25.18 -5.80 25.60
N MET A 218 24.72 -5.01 24.62
CA MET A 218 23.44 -5.18 23.90
C MET A 218 23.64 -5.80 22.51
N ASP A 219 24.23 -7.00 22.42
CA ASP A 219 24.60 -7.64 21.13
C ASP A 219 23.62 -8.73 20.63
N ASN A 220 22.71 -9.18 21.50
CA ASN A 220 21.83 -10.33 21.24
C ASN A 220 20.33 -9.98 21.20
N ALA A 221 19.98 -8.72 20.98
CA ALA A 221 18.59 -8.31 20.85
C ALA A 221 18.00 -8.82 19.52
N PRO A 222 16.97 -9.70 19.52
CA PRO A 222 16.34 -10.21 18.29
C PRO A 222 15.80 -9.09 17.39
N GLN A 223 15.41 -7.96 17.99
CA GLN A 223 14.91 -6.77 17.30
C GLN A 223 15.93 -6.13 16.34
N LEU A 224 17.22 -6.48 16.45
CA LEU A 224 18.26 -6.04 15.51
C LEU A 224 18.39 -6.96 14.30
N ARG A 225 17.90 -8.21 14.40
CA ARG A 225 18.06 -9.27 13.39
C ARG A 225 16.80 -9.53 12.59
N GLU A 226 15.65 -9.16 13.15
CA GLU A 226 14.31 -9.46 12.64
C GLU A 226 13.49 -8.18 12.57
N THR A 227 12.50 -8.17 11.67
CA THR A 227 11.56 -7.05 11.61
C THR A 227 10.14 -7.50 11.30
N SER A 228 9.16 -6.86 11.90
CA SER A 228 7.75 -7.06 11.51
C SER A 228 7.53 -6.50 10.12
N PHE A 229 6.91 -7.29 9.25
CA PHE A 229 6.49 -6.89 7.92
C PHE A 229 5.07 -7.37 7.68
N PHE A 230 4.22 -6.46 7.23
CA PHE A 230 2.81 -6.73 6.99
C PHE A 230 2.48 -6.57 5.51
N THR A 231 1.31 -7.06 5.11
CA THR A 231 0.83 -7.00 3.71
C THR A 231 -0.50 -6.30 3.64
N ALA A 232 -0.74 -5.63 2.52
CA ALA A 232 -2.00 -4.97 2.22
C ALA A 232 -2.31 -4.95 0.74
N HIS A 233 -3.60 -4.99 0.41
CA HIS A 233 -4.13 -4.76 -0.93
C HIS A 233 -5.48 -4.02 -0.87
N GLU A 234 -5.93 -3.53 -2.03
CA GLU A 234 -7.27 -2.98 -2.18
C GLU A 234 -8.27 -4.11 -2.08
N ALA A 235 -9.18 -4.06 -1.09
CA ALA A 235 -10.30 -4.99 -1.01
C ALA A 235 -11.30 -4.67 -2.12
N LEU A 236 -11.01 -5.10 -3.35
CA LEU A 236 -11.76 -4.72 -4.55
C LEU A 236 -12.68 -5.82 -5.03
N LEU A 237 -12.17 -7.05 -5.12
CA LEU A 237 -12.88 -8.21 -5.64
C LEU A 237 -13.47 -9.00 -4.48
N LEU A 238 -14.68 -8.61 -4.03
CA LEU A 238 -15.25 -9.09 -2.77
C LEU A 238 -15.57 -10.59 -2.77
N ASN A 239 -15.66 -11.24 -3.94
CA ASN A 239 -15.71 -12.69 -4.06
C ASN A 239 -14.45 -13.36 -3.48
N TYR A 240 -13.27 -12.79 -3.76
CA TYR A 240 -11.99 -13.26 -3.24
C TYR A 240 -11.90 -12.96 -1.74
N GLU A 241 -12.12 -11.70 -1.35
CA GLU A 241 -12.04 -11.26 0.05
C GLU A 241 -12.97 -12.08 0.95
N GLN A 242 -14.24 -12.26 0.56
CA GLN A 242 -15.22 -13.06 1.30
C GLN A 242 -14.72 -14.49 1.56
N ALA A 243 -14.04 -15.11 0.59
CA ALA A 243 -13.54 -16.47 0.76
C ALA A 243 -12.45 -16.57 1.84
N PHE A 244 -11.77 -15.45 2.16
CA PHE A 244 -10.74 -15.41 3.19
C PHE A 244 -11.21 -14.84 4.53
N VAL A 245 -12.48 -14.47 4.67
CA VAL A 245 -13.05 -14.07 5.96
C VAL A 245 -13.15 -15.26 6.91
N ARG A 246 -12.37 -15.25 7.99
CA ARG A 246 -12.39 -16.28 9.04
C ARG A 246 -12.82 -15.69 10.37
N GLN A 247 -13.45 -16.53 11.19
CA GLN A 247 -13.69 -16.21 12.59
C GLN A 247 -12.46 -16.59 13.40
N ASP A 248 -11.93 -15.65 14.17
CA ASP A 248 -10.79 -15.88 15.05
C ASP A 248 -11.21 -16.74 16.24
N SER A 249 -10.54 -17.88 16.44
CA SER A 249 -10.86 -18.82 17.51
C SER A 249 -10.68 -18.24 18.92
N LEU A 250 -9.88 -17.18 19.08
CA LEU A 250 -9.58 -16.57 20.38
C LEU A 250 -10.58 -15.45 20.74
N SER A 251 -10.87 -14.54 19.81
CA SER A 251 -11.76 -13.39 20.06
C SER A 251 -13.20 -13.58 19.59
N GLY A 252 -13.46 -14.56 18.72
CA GLY A 252 -14.75 -14.73 18.04
C GLY A 252 -15.05 -13.67 16.98
N GLY A 253 -14.16 -12.69 16.76
CA GLY A 253 -14.29 -11.65 15.74
C GLY A 253 -13.96 -12.16 14.34
N TRP A 254 -14.50 -11.48 13.33
CA TRP A 254 -14.24 -11.80 11.92
C TRP A 254 -13.03 -11.02 11.41
N TYR A 255 -12.15 -11.67 10.66
CA TYR A 255 -11.02 -11.04 10.00
C TYR A 255 -11.00 -11.48 8.55
N ASP A 256 -10.75 -10.55 7.65
CA ASP A 256 -10.34 -10.94 6.31
C ASP A 256 -8.88 -11.33 6.37
N CYS A 257 -8.62 -12.62 6.22
CA CYS A 257 -7.29 -13.18 6.32
C CYS A 257 -6.60 -13.29 4.95
N SER A 258 -7.04 -12.54 3.95
CA SER A 258 -6.34 -12.36 2.67
C SER A 258 -5.08 -11.49 2.85
N ALA A 259 -5.11 -10.52 3.76
CA ALA A 259 -3.98 -9.65 4.12
C ALA A 259 -4.10 -9.10 5.55
N HIS A 260 -3.04 -8.47 6.05
CA HIS A 260 -3.04 -7.87 7.39
C HIS A 260 -3.91 -6.60 7.42
N MET A 261 -3.78 -5.76 6.40
CA MET A 261 -4.53 -4.52 6.22
C MET A 261 -5.20 -4.52 4.84
N LEU A 262 -6.37 -3.92 4.75
CA LEU A 262 -7.11 -3.75 3.50
C LEU A 262 -7.51 -2.30 3.32
N TRP A 263 -7.59 -1.80 2.09
CA TRP A 263 -8.16 -0.47 1.84
C TRP A 263 -9.30 -0.46 0.84
N ILE A 264 -10.14 0.56 0.96
CA ILE A 264 -11.19 0.92 0.01
C ILE A 264 -10.64 1.98 -0.95
N GLY A 265 -10.76 1.73 -2.25
CA GLY A 265 -10.36 2.66 -3.30
C GLY A 265 -11.28 3.89 -3.40
N ASP A 266 -10.77 4.95 -4.03
CA ASP A 266 -11.51 6.22 -4.19
C ASP A 266 -12.77 6.06 -5.08
N ARG A 267 -12.82 5.00 -5.89
CA ARG A 267 -13.96 4.65 -6.76
C ARG A 267 -14.98 3.71 -6.10
N THR A 268 -14.69 3.19 -4.90
CA THR A 268 -15.46 2.13 -4.23
C THR A 268 -15.87 2.49 -2.80
N ARG A 269 -15.65 3.74 -2.38
CA ARG A 269 -15.93 4.24 -1.02
C ARG A 269 -17.34 4.81 -0.81
N GLN A 270 -18.32 4.40 -1.61
CA GLN A 270 -19.70 4.87 -1.45
C GLN A 270 -20.24 4.44 -0.08
N LEU A 271 -20.84 5.36 0.68
CA LEU A 271 -21.30 5.13 2.06
C LEU A 271 -22.27 3.95 2.20
N ASP A 272 -23.13 3.73 1.20
CA ASP A 272 -24.10 2.64 1.12
C ASP A 272 -23.60 1.44 0.29
N GLY A 273 -22.37 1.51 -0.19
CA GLY A 273 -21.76 0.54 -1.11
C GLY A 273 -21.26 -0.73 -0.43
N ALA A 274 -21.08 -1.76 -1.26
CA ALA A 274 -20.66 -3.09 -0.83
C ALA A 274 -19.28 -3.13 -0.15
N HIS A 275 -18.32 -2.33 -0.62
CA HIS A 275 -16.95 -2.35 -0.06
C HIS A 275 -16.89 -1.76 1.36
N VAL A 276 -17.64 -0.68 1.60
CA VAL A 276 -17.79 -0.10 2.95
C VAL A 276 -18.51 -1.09 3.86
N GLU A 277 -19.59 -1.72 3.41
CA GLU A 277 -20.30 -2.76 4.18
C GLU A 277 -19.39 -3.95 4.49
N PHE A 278 -18.56 -4.38 3.54
CA PHE A 278 -17.65 -5.51 3.73
C PHE A 278 -16.64 -5.22 4.85
N LEU A 279 -15.90 -4.11 4.75
CA LEU A 279 -14.88 -3.77 5.74
C LEU A 279 -15.43 -3.29 7.08
N ARG A 280 -16.71 -2.87 7.16
CA ARG A 280 -17.38 -2.48 8.40
C ARG A 280 -17.29 -3.55 9.49
N GLY A 281 -17.37 -4.84 9.14
CA GLY A 281 -17.46 -5.92 10.12
C GLY A 281 -16.21 -6.79 10.30
N VAL A 282 -15.15 -6.58 9.53
CA VAL A 282 -13.86 -7.28 9.75
C VAL A 282 -13.02 -6.53 10.78
N GLY A 283 -12.17 -7.23 11.54
CA GLY A 283 -11.36 -6.69 12.63
C GLY A 283 -10.00 -6.11 12.23
N ASN A 284 -9.58 -6.28 10.97
CA ASN A 284 -8.32 -5.78 10.41
C ASN A 284 -8.18 -4.26 10.61
N PRO A 285 -6.97 -3.70 10.76
CA PRO A 285 -6.77 -2.29 10.44
C PRO A 285 -7.11 -2.07 8.96
N ILE A 286 -7.81 -0.98 8.65
CA ILE A 286 -8.32 -0.70 7.31
C ILE A 286 -7.93 0.70 6.84
N GLY A 287 -7.97 0.92 5.54
CA GLY A 287 -7.68 2.21 4.92
C GLY A 287 -8.77 2.67 3.96
N VAL A 288 -8.82 3.97 3.71
CA VAL A 288 -9.70 4.56 2.69
C VAL A 288 -8.91 5.57 1.89
N LYS A 289 -8.96 5.48 0.56
CA LYS A 289 -8.41 6.53 -0.30
C LYS A 289 -9.29 7.78 -0.23
N VAL A 290 -8.65 8.93 0.03
CA VAL A 290 -9.30 10.24 0.16
C VAL A 290 -8.81 11.13 -0.97
N GLY A 291 -9.58 11.18 -2.07
CA GLY A 291 -9.31 12.07 -3.20
C GLY A 291 -9.90 13.48 -3.05
N PRO A 292 -9.68 14.36 -4.06
CA PRO A 292 -10.19 15.74 -4.05
C PRO A 292 -11.71 15.87 -3.94
N SER A 293 -12.46 14.83 -4.28
CA SER A 293 -13.92 14.81 -4.23
C SER A 293 -14.48 14.56 -2.82
N MET A 294 -13.65 14.18 -1.83
CA MET A 294 -14.13 13.87 -0.49
C MET A 294 -14.69 15.12 0.21
N ALA A 295 -15.96 15.10 0.60
CA ALA A 295 -16.56 16.13 1.43
C ALA A 295 -16.31 15.85 2.92
N SER A 296 -16.26 16.89 3.76
CA SER A 296 -15.99 16.74 5.20
C SER A 296 -17.11 15.96 5.91
N ASP A 297 -18.37 16.22 5.58
CA ASP A 297 -19.54 15.51 6.10
C ASP A 297 -19.58 14.05 5.65
N GLU A 298 -19.25 13.78 4.39
CA GLU A 298 -19.10 12.43 3.85
C GLU A 298 -18.01 11.67 4.60
N LEU A 299 -16.86 12.30 4.85
CA LEU A 299 -15.76 11.71 5.59
C LEU A 299 -16.20 11.30 7.01
N ILE A 300 -16.83 12.19 7.77
CA ILE A 300 -17.28 11.88 9.13
C ILE A 300 -18.28 10.73 9.14
N ARG A 301 -19.25 10.71 8.21
CA ARG A 301 -20.19 9.59 8.08
C ARG A 301 -19.50 8.27 7.74
N LEU A 302 -18.39 8.32 6.98
CA LEU A 302 -17.60 7.14 6.70
C LEU A 302 -16.85 6.65 7.95
N LEU A 303 -16.34 7.58 8.78
CA LEU A 303 -15.71 7.26 10.07
C LEU A 303 -16.71 6.60 11.03
N ASP A 304 -17.95 7.09 11.09
CA ASP A 304 -19.02 6.49 11.89
C ASP A 304 -19.30 5.03 11.53
N ILE A 305 -19.19 4.70 10.25
CA ILE A 305 -19.41 3.33 9.76
C ILE A 305 -18.19 2.45 10.02
N LEU A 306 -16.99 2.94 9.71
CA LEU A 306 -15.77 2.12 9.65
C LEU A 306 -14.99 2.07 10.97
N ASN A 307 -15.17 3.06 11.84
CA ASN A 307 -14.54 3.15 13.16
C ASN A 307 -15.53 3.67 14.24
N PRO A 308 -16.64 2.96 14.49
CA PRO A 308 -17.68 3.42 15.42
C PRO A 308 -17.19 3.57 16.86
N GLU A 309 -16.23 2.74 17.28
CA GLU A 309 -15.63 2.78 18.63
C GLU A 309 -14.47 3.78 18.76
N ASN A 310 -14.18 4.54 17.69
CA ASN A 310 -13.10 5.53 17.64
C ASN A 310 -11.72 4.96 18.05
N ASP A 311 -11.42 3.72 17.65
CA ASP A 311 -10.16 3.06 17.96
C ASP A 311 -9.01 3.70 17.14
N PRO A 312 -7.91 4.15 17.78
CA PRO A 312 -6.84 4.87 17.10
C PRO A 312 -6.04 4.03 16.10
N GLY A 313 -6.07 2.70 16.22
CA GLY A 313 -5.38 1.79 15.32
C GLY A 313 -6.23 1.31 14.14
N ARG A 314 -7.53 1.65 14.11
CA ARG A 314 -8.49 1.05 13.19
C ARG A 314 -8.40 1.58 11.77
N LEU A 315 -8.29 2.89 11.58
CA LEU A 315 -8.58 3.52 10.29
C LEU A 315 -7.47 4.46 9.81
N ASN A 316 -6.95 4.16 8.61
CA ASN A 316 -5.99 4.98 7.88
C ASN A 316 -6.67 5.78 6.75
N LEU A 317 -6.64 7.11 6.83
CA LEU A 317 -7.08 8.01 5.77
C LEU A 317 -5.91 8.29 4.82
N ILE A 318 -5.98 7.71 3.61
CA ILE A 318 -4.90 7.73 2.62
C ILE A 318 -5.20 8.84 1.60
N VAL A 319 -4.66 10.03 1.85
CA VAL A 319 -4.88 11.27 1.10
C VAL A 319 -4.16 11.22 -0.25
N ARG A 320 -4.88 11.43 -1.35
CA ARG A 320 -4.34 11.47 -2.72
C ARG A 320 -4.94 12.60 -3.53
N MET A 321 -4.62 13.84 -3.18
CA MET A 321 -5.27 15.01 -3.78
C MET A 321 -4.57 15.50 -5.05
N GLY A 322 -3.26 15.26 -5.16
CA GLY A 322 -2.41 15.90 -6.15
C GLY A 322 -1.73 17.14 -5.57
N ALA A 323 -0.52 17.43 -6.04
CA ALA A 323 0.31 18.55 -5.58
C ALA A 323 -0.32 19.94 -5.83
N ASP A 324 -1.31 20.01 -6.71
CA ASP A 324 -2.00 21.26 -7.04
C ASP A 324 -3.25 21.48 -6.15
N LYS A 325 -3.60 20.53 -5.27
CA LYS A 325 -4.87 20.52 -4.53
C LYS A 325 -4.78 20.18 -3.05
N VAL A 326 -3.69 19.57 -2.57
CA VAL A 326 -3.61 19.11 -1.19
C VAL A 326 -3.62 20.25 -0.18
N GLU A 327 -2.96 21.38 -0.46
CA GLU A 327 -2.95 22.56 0.42
C GLU A 327 -4.34 23.17 0.62
N GLU A 328 -5.19 23.17 -0.41
CA GLU A 328 -6.55 23.69 -0.34
C GLU A 328 -7.52 22.67 0.26
N GLY A 329 -7.39 21.39 -0.14
CA GLY A 329 -8.40 20.37 0.13
C GLY A 329 -8.25 19.67 1.48
N LEU A 330 -7.02 19.47 1.98
CA LEU A 330 -6.76 18.69 3.18
C LEU A 330 -7.11 19.41 4.50
N PRO A 331 -6.84 20.72 4.69
CA PRO A 331 -7.11 21.39 5.97
C PRO A 331 -8.54 21.22 6.47
N ARG A 332 -9.53 21.40 5.59
CA ARG A 332 -10.97 21.24 5.93
C ARG A 332 -11.35 19.82 6.37
N LEU A 333 -10.61 18.80 5.95
CA LEU A 333 -10.85 17.41 6.36
C LEU A 333 -10.24 17.16 7.73
N ILE A 334 -9.01 17.62 7.96
CA ILE A 334 -8.33 17.53 9.27
C ILE A 334 -9.16 18.24 10.34
N GLN A 335 -9.61 19.47 10.07
CA GLN A 335 -10.41 20.27 11.00
C GLN A 335 -11.71 19.56 11.37
N ALA A 336 -12.41 18.96 10.41
CA ALA A 336 -13.64 18.21 10.68
C ALA A 336 -13.37 16.99 11.57
N VAL A 337 -12.31 16.22 11.29
CA VAL A 337 -11.90 15.06 12.10
C VAL A 337 -11.54 15.48 13.53
N GLN A 338 -10.82 16.59 13.70
CA GLN A 338 -10.45 17.14 15.00
C GLN A 338 -11.67 17.65 15.78
N GLN A 339 -12.58 18.38 15.12
CA GLN A 339 -13.82 18.89 15.74
C GLN A 339 -14.70 17.76 16.28
N GLU A 340 -14.76 16.65 15.57
CA GLU A 340 -15.50 15.44 15.94
C GLU A 340 -14.72 14.51 16.90
N GLY A 341 -13.50 14.89 17.30
CA GLY A 341 -12.67 14.11 18.22
C GLY A 341 -12.26 12.73 17.70
N ARG A 342 -12.17 12.55 16.37
CA ARG A 342 -11.92 11.26 15.75
C ARG A 342 -10.44 10.91 15.71
N GLN A 343 -10.13 9.64 15.98
CA GLN A 343 -8.79 9.08 15.95
C GLN A 343 -8.57 8.34 14.63
N VAL A 344 -7.64 8.85 13.82
CA VAL A 344 -7.32 8.30 12.51
C VAL A 344 -5.83 8.46 12.22
N LEU A 345 -5.29 7.49 11.49
CA LEU A 345 -3.95 7.58 10.91
C LEU A 345 -4.04 8.36 9.60
N TRP A 346 -3.30 9.45 9.46
CA TRP A 346 -3.20 10.18 8.19
C TRP A 346 -2.00 9.72 7.37
N SER A 347 -2.22 9.28 6.13
CA SER A 347 -1.14 8.93 5.19
C SER A 347 -1.27 9.72 3.91
N SER A 348 -0.13 10.05 3.29
CA SER A 348 -0.08 10.64 1.96
C SER A 348 0.16 9.56 0.89
N ASP A 349 -0.68 9.51 -0.13
CA ASP A 349 -0.48 8.83 -1.40
C ASP A 349 -0.22 9.87 -2.49
N PRO A 350 1.05 10.28 -2.66
CA PRO A 350 1.43 11.34 -3.60
C PRO A 350 1.50 10.85 -5.05
N MET A 351 1.07 9.61 -5.31
CA MET A 351 1.27 8.96 -6.59
C MET A 351 0.02 9.10 -7.45
N HIS A 352 -1.13 8.66 -6.93
CA HIS A 352 -2.34 8.56 -7.72
C HIS A 352 -2.83 9.95 -8.16
N GLY A 353 -2.71 10.97 -7.31
CA GLY A 353 -3.14 12.35 -7.61
C GLY A 353 -2.37 13.03 -8.74
N ASN A 354 -1.14 12.57 -9.00
CA ASN A 354 -0.17 13.23 -9.90
C ASN A 354 0.10 12.46 -11.20
N THR A 355 -0.83 11.60 -11.62
CA THR A 355 -0.68 10.82 -12.86
C THR A 355 -1.03 11.68 -14.08
N MET A 356 -0.15 11.70 -15.07
CA MET A 356 -0.33 12.41 -16.34
C MET A 356 -0.05 11.49 -17.54
N LYS A 357 -0.43 11.93 -18.74
CA LYS A 357 -0.11 11.25 -20.00
C LYS A 357 0.99 12.04 -20.71
N ALA A 358 2.13 11.40 -20.96
CA ALA A 358 3.26 11.96 -21.70
C ALA A 358 2.91 12.13 -23.19
N SER A 359 3.72 12.91 -23.90
CA SER A 359 3.57 13.13 -25.35
C SER A 359 3.65 11.84 -26.16
N SER A 360 4.46 10.88 -25.69
CA SER A 360 4.61 9.53 -26.24
C SER A 360 3.39 8.62 -26.06
N GLY A 361 2.40 9.03 -25.26
CA GLY A 361 1.20 8.27 -24.95
C GLY A 361 1.30 7.38 -23.71
N TYR A 362 2.51 7.18 -23.16
CA TYR A 362 2.70 6.54 -21.86
C TYR A 362 2.06 7.35 -20.74
N LYS A 363 1.55 6.65 -19.73
CA LYS A 363 1.28 7.32 -18.45
C LYS A 363 2.62 7.54 -17.75
N THR A 364 2.76 8.66 -17.07
CA THR A 364 3.91 8.92 -16.21
C THR A 364 3.48 9.76 -15.00
N ARG A 365 4.40 9.95 -14.07
CA ARG A 365 4.26 10.85 -12.92
C ARG A 365 5.53 11.68 -12.85
N ASP A 366 5.37 12.98 -12.63
CA ASP A 366 6.50 13.86 -12.37
C ASP A 366 6.92 13.71 -10.92
N PHE A 367 8.13 13.18 -10.70
CA PHE A 367 8.68 12.98 -9.36
C PHE A 367 8.75 14.29 -8.55
N ALA A 368 8.92 15.45 -9.20
CA ALA A 368 8.88 16.73 -8.52
C ALA A 368 7.49 17.03 -7.93
N LYS A 369 6.41 16.72 -8.67
CA LYS A 369 5.02 16.82 -8.17
C LYS A 369 4.76 15.81 -7.07
N VAL A 370 5.25 14.58 -7.21
CA VAL A 370 5.15 13.56 -6.15
C VAL A 370 5.77 14.08 -4.85
N LEU A 371 7.01 14.61 -4.89
CA LEU A 371 7.65 15.19 -3.71
C LEU A 371 6.95 16.45 -3.20
N ALA A 372 6.39 17.27 -4.09
CA ALA A 372 5.65 18.48 -3.71
C ALA A 372 4.39 18.13 -2.89
N GLU A 373 3.58 17.16 -3.31
CA GLU A 373 2.40 16.74 -2.53
C GLU A 373 2.80 16.23 -1.14
N VAL A 374 3.91 15.50 -1.02
CA VAL A 374 4.40 15.06 0.30
C VAL A 374 4.78 16.25 1.17
N ARG A 375 5.57 17.21 0.66
CA ARG A 375 5.97 18.39 1.45
C ARG A 375 4.75 19.18 1.93
N GLN A 376 3.81 19.43 1.02
CA GLN A 376 2.58 20.15 1.31
C GLN A 376 1.71 19.39 2.33
N PHE A 377 1.63 18.06 2.26
CA PHE A 377 0.95 17.25 3.27
C PHE A 377 1.54 17.46 4.66
N PHE A 378 2.87 17.44 4.79
CA PHE A 378 3.53 17.74 6.07
C PHE A 378 3.30 19.18 6.54
N ASP A 379 3.35 20.15 5.63
CA ASP A 379 3.13 21.57 5.96
C ASP A 379 1.69 21.84 6.42
N VAL A 380 0.70 21.21 5.79
CA VAL A 380 -0.71 21.27 6.22
C VAL A 380 -0.86 20.66 7.62
N HIS A 381 -0.30 19.47 7.88
CA HIS A 381 -0.36 18.86 9.21
C HIS A 381 0.28 19.73 10.29
N ARG A 382 1.43 20.36 9.98
CA ARG A 382 2.09 21.32 10.87
C ARG A 382 1.20 22.54 11.16
N ALA A 383 0.55 23.10 10.14
CA ALA A 383 -0.34 24.25 10.29
C ALA A 383 -1.59 23.93 11.12
N GLU A 384 -2.18 22.75 10.92
CA GLU A 384 -3.39 22.30 11.61
C GLU A 384 -3.11 21.62 12.97
N GLY A 385 -1.85 21.54 13.40
CA GLY A 385 -1.48 20.89 14.67
C GLY A 385 -1.85 19.41 14.73
N SER A 386 -1.79 18.71 13.61
CA SER A 386 -2.09 17.27 13.48
C SER A 386 -0.85 16.48 13.06
N TYR A 387 -0.92 15.15 13.09
CA TYR A 387 0.25 14.30 12.84
C TYR A 387 0.27 13.75 11.40
N PRO A 388 1.34 14.00 10.61
CA PRO A 388 1.55 13.38 9.31
C PRO A 388 2.05 11.94 9.51
N GLY A 389 1.12 11.00 9.63
CA GLY A 389 1.37 9.65 10.13
C GLY A 389 2.05 8.67 9.17
N GLY A 390 1.99 8.89 7.86
CA GLY A 390 2.56 7.91 6.93
C GLY A 390 2.63 8.29 5.46
N ILE A 391 3.24 7.40 4.70
CA ILE A 391 3.32 7.47 3.23
C ILE A 391 2.82 6.16 2.60
N HIS A 392 2.13 6.28 1.48
CA HIS A 392 1.64 5.19 0.65
C HIS A 392 2.13 5.38 -0.79
N ILE A 393 3.09 4.57 -1.25
CA ILE A 393 3.71 4.72 -2.57
C ILE A 393 3.62 3.47 -3.44
N GLU A 394 3.71 3.69 -4.75
CA GLU A 394 3.90 2.63 -5.73
C GLU A 394 5.36 2.63 -6.16
N MET A 395 6.07 1.53 -5.91
CA MET A 395 7.51 1.43 -6.09
C MET A 395 7.93 0.03 -6.49
N THR A 396 9.13 -0.11 -7.04
CA THR A 396 9.71 -1.40 -7.42
C THR A 396 11.23 -1.40 -7.19
N GLY A 397 11.76 -2.57 -6.83
CA GLY A 397 13.22 -2.80 -6.81
C GLY A 397 13.83 -3.05 -8.18
N GLN A 398 13.01 -3.12 -9.24
CA GLN A 398 13.51 -3.23 -10.62
C GLN A 398 14.09 -1.90 -11.09
N ASN A 399 15.08 -1.96 -11.98
CA ASN A 399 15.64 -0.78 -12.64
C ASN A 399 14.70 -0.33 -13.78
N VAL A 400 13.69 0.48 -13.45
CA VAL A 400 12.64 0.94 -14.38
C VAL A 400 12.73 2.44 -14.65
N THR A 401 12.16 2.86 -15.78
CA THR A 401 12.02 4.27 -16.19
C THR A 401 10.55 4.64 -16.33
N GLU A 402 9.81 4.66 -15.22
CA GLU A 402 8.34 4.84 -15.24
C GLU A 402 7.90 6.26 -14.84
N CYS A 403 8.55 6.87 -13.84
CA CYS A 403 8.32 8.27 -13.43
C CYS A 403 9.42 9.17 -13.96
N ILE A 404 9.06 10.32 -14.53
CA ILE A 404 10.02 11.35 -14.99
C ILE A 404 10.63 12.12 -13.81
N GLY A 405 11.80 12.73 -14.03
CA GLY A 405 12.54 13.48 -13.02
C GLY A 405 13.35 12.60 -12.06
N GLY A 406 13.67 13.14 -10.87
CA GLY A 406 14.59 12.53 -9.91
C GLY A 406 16.04 12.94 -10.11
N SER A 407 16.90 12.58 -9.16
CA SER A 407 18.34 12.90 -9.17
C SER A 407 19.09 12.36 -10.40
N ARG A 408 18.66 11.22 -10.95
CA ARG A 408 19.02 10.77 -12.30
C ARG A 408 17.81 11.07 -13.22
N PRO A 409 17.82 12.19 -13.95
CA PRO A 409 16.61 12.67 -14.61
C PRO A 409 16.18 11.71 -15.71
N ILE A 410 15.01 11.10 -15.51
CA ILE A 410 14.29 10.36 -16.55
C ILE A 410 13.46 11.38 -17.35
N THR A 411 13.67 11.43 -18.66
CA THR A 411 12.88 12.25 -19.59
C THR A 411 11.70 11.45 -20.16
N GLU A 412 10.76 12.13 -20.85
CA GLU A 412 9.66 11.42 -21.54
C GLU A 412 10.19 10.41 -22.57
N ASP A 413 11.27 10.73 -23.27
CA ASP A 413 11.92 9.83 -24.24
C ASP A 413 12.51 8.59 -23.55
N GLY A 414 13.06 8.76 -22.34
CA GLY A 414 13.61 7.65 -21.55
C GLY A 414 12.56 6.70 -20.97
N LEU A 415 11.27 7.03 -21.06
CA LEU A 415 10.21 6.15 -20.55
C LEU A 415 10.20 4.80 -21.27
N SER A 416 10.39 4.80 -22.59
CA SER A 416 10.34 3.57 -23.38
C SER A 416 11.47 2.58 -23.10
N ASP A 417 12.53 3.00 -22.41
CA ASP A 417 13.70 2.15 -22.16
C ASP A 417 13.34 0.92 -21.31
N ARG A 418 12.61 1.13 -20.21
CA ARG A 418 12.28 0.09 -19.22
C ARG A 418 10.91 0.33 -18.56
N TYR A 419 9.88 0.57 -19.36
CA TYR A 419 8.50 0.68 -18.89
C TYR A 419 7.87 -0.71 -18.70
N HIS A 420 7.91 -1.23 -17.48
CA HIS A 420 7.49 -2.60 -17.18
C HIS A 420 6.11 -2.71 -16.51
N THR A 421 5.53 -1.59 -16.08
CA THR A 421 4.16 -1.57 -15.58
C THR A 421 3.14 -1.46 -16.70
N HIS A 422 2.04 -2.20 -16.58
CA HIS A 422 0.86 -2.03 -17.44
C HIS A 422 -0.25 -1.23 -16.77
N CYS A 423 0.03 -0.79 -15.54
CA CYS A 423 -0.92 -0.17 -14.66
C CYS A 423 -0.59 1.33 -14.53
N ASP A 424 -0.12 1.76 -13.37
CA ASP A 424 0.38 3.12 -13.20
C ASP A 424 1.90 3.11 -12.95
N PRO A 425 2.59 4.23 -13.25
CA PRO A 425 4.05 4.37 -13.15
C PRO A 425 4.57 4.28 -11.72
N ARG A 426 5.55 3.40 -11.45
CA ARG A 426 6.13 3.22 -10.12
C ARG A 426 7.39 4.07 -9.94
N LEU A 427 7.70 4.41 -8.69
CA LEU A 427 9.03 4.91 -8.34
C LEU A 427 10.05 3.78 -8.52
N ASN A 428 11.18 4.09 -9.15
CA ASN A 428 12.33 3.20 -9.08
C ASN A 428 13.04 3.32 -7.71
N ALA A 429 14.07 2.53 -7.48
CA ALA A 429 14.77 2.49 -6.21
C ALA A 429 15.48 3.82 -5.86
N ASP A 430 16.09 4.50 -6.83
CA ASP A 430 16.75 5.81 -6.63
C ASP A 430 15.73 6.87 -6.17
N GLN A 431 14.59 6.98 -6.88
CA GLN A 431 13.50 7.90 -6.54
C GLN A 431 12.88 7.57 -5.17
N SER A 432 12.71 6.29 -4.86
CA SER A 432 12.18 5.83 -3.56
C SER A 432 13.11 6.22 -2.40
N LEU A 433 14.42 6.06 -2.60
CA LEU A 433 15.42 6.41 -1.59
C LEU A 433 15.54 7.93 -1.41
N GLU A 434 15.49 8.70 -2.51
CA GLU A 434 15.47 10.17 -2.47
C GLU A 434 14.27 10.70 -1.68
N MET A 435 13.09 10.11 -1.89
CA MET A 435 11.90 10.41 -1.09
C MET A 435 12.09 10.09 0.39
N ALA A 436 12.67 8.93 0.72
CA ALA A 436 12.89 8.53 2.12
C ALA A 436 13.79 9.51 2.88
N PHE A 437 14.86 10.01 2.24
CA PHE A 437 15.70 11.05 2.85
C PHE A 437 14.94 12.36 3.09
N MET A 438 14.13 12.80 2.13
CA MET A 438 13.31 14.01 2.28
C MET A 438 12.28 13.86 3.41
N ILE A 439 11.61 12.71 3.51
CA ILE A 439 10.68 12.41 4.61
C ILE A 439 11.42 12.40 5.95
N ALA A 440 12.60 11.78 6.02
CA ALA A 440 13.37 11.72 7.26
C ALA A 440 13.83 13.12 7.74
N GLU A 441 14.26 13.99 6.83
CA GLU A 441 14.57 15.39 7.13
C GLU A 441 13.35 16.14 7.67
N THR A 442 12.17 15.89 7.09
CA THR A 442 10.92 16.52 7.51
C THR A 442 10.45 16.00 8.87
N LEU A 443 10.49 14.69 9.12
CA LEU A 443 10.13 14.07 10.40
C LEU A 443 11.00 14.58 11.56
N LYS A 444 12.28 14.83 11.31
CA LYS A 444 13.20 15.39 12.31
C LYS A 444 12.80 16.80 12.77
N GLN A 445 12.11 17.57 11.92
CA GLN A 445 11.59 18.90 12.28
C GLN A 445 10.26 18.82 13.03
N VAL A 446 9.47 17.77 12.80
CA VAL A 446 8.14 17.58 13.38
C VAL A 446 8.20 16.93 14.77
N ARG A 447 9.15 16.02 14.99
CA ARG A 447 9.30 15.33 16.28
C ARG A 447 10.07 16.22 17.27
N PRO A 448 9.52 16.49 18.48
CA PRO A 448 10.29 17.14 19.53
C PRO A 448 11.47 16.23 19.93
N SER A 449 12.65 16.84 20.06
CA SER A 449 13.91 16.19 20.45
C SER A 449 13.89 15.61 21.86
#